data_AF-A0A349Z3R3-F1
#
_entry.id   AF-A0A349Z3R3-F1
#
_cell.length_a   1.000
_cell.length_b   1.000
_cell.length_c   1.000
_cell.angle_alpha   90.00
_cell.angle_beta   90.00
_cell.angle_gamma   90.00
#
_symmetry.space_group_name_H-M   'P 1'
#
loop_
_entity.id
_entity.type
_entity.pdbx_description
1 polymer ?
#
loop_
_entity_poly.entity_id
_entity_poly.type
_entity_poly.pdbx_seq_one_letter_code
_entity_poly.pdbx_strand_id
1 'polypeptide(L)' 'MSKRLVITLDEAATKRYLEYAIRKTKAEIEADCEPSGITLQVDVSPTNIFMSDVYVHEGAGITEIGAANAELLNN' A
#
# COMPACT_ATOMS: atom_id res chain seq x y z
N MET A 1 -27.49 3.06 -6.66
CA MET A 1 -26.29 3.46 -7.43
C MET A 1 -25.08 2.96 -6.66
N SER A 2 -24.32 2.01 -7.20
CA SER A 2 -23.08 1.56 -6.58
C SER A 2 -21.95 2.51 -6.94
N LYS A 3 -21.04 2.75 -5.99
CA LYS A 3 -19.83 3.54 -6.20
C LYS A 3 -18.61 2.64 -6.00
N ARG A 4 -17.49 2.97 -6.64
CA ARG A 4 -16.21 2.26 -6.53
C ARG A 4 -15.17 3.22 -5.98
N LEU A 5 -14.50 2.82 -4.90
CA LEU A 5 -13.31 3.52 -4.42
C LEU A 5 -12.09 2.96 -5.16
N VAL A 6 -11.33 3.83 -5.82
CA VAL A 6 -10.09 3.49 -6.53
C VAL A 6 -8.95 4.20 -5.81
N ILE A 7 -7.94 3.43 -5.39
CA ILE A 7 -6.72 3.95 -4.77
C ILE A 7 -5.57 3.73 -5.75
N THR A 8 -4.90 4.82 -6.11
CA THR A 8 -3.80 4.82 -7.08
C THR A 8 -2.55 5.34 -6.38
N LEU A 9 -1.57 4.46 -6.17
CA LEU A 9 -0.26 4.87 -5.66
C LEU A 9 0.44 5.71 -6.72
N ASP A 10 1.19 6.72 -6.30
CA ASP A 10 2.07 7.44 -7.21
C ASP A 10 3.22 6.54 -7.69
N GLU A 11 3.99 7.02 -8.68
CA GLU A 11 5.09 6.23 -9.25
C GLU A 11 6.17 5.88 -8.21
N ALA A 12 6.51 6.81 -7.32
CA ALA A 12 7.55 6.61 -6.31
C ALA A 12 7.10 5.61 -5.24
N ALA A 13 5.86 5.71 -4.78
CA ALA A 13 5.22 4.82 -3.84
C ALA A 13 5.05 3.42 -4.46
N THR A 14 4.65 3.34 -5.73
CA THR A 14 4.56 2.07 -6.47
C THR A 14 5.91 1.38 -6.52
N LYS A 15 6.98 2.11 -6.88
CA LYS A 15 8.33 1.56 -6.93
C LYS A 15 8.79 1.04 -5.57
N ARG A 16 8.64 1.84 -4.51
CA ARG A 16 9.01 1.46 -3.14
C ARG A 16 8.23 0.25 -2.64
N TYR A 17 6.93 0.20 -2.91
CA TYR A 17 6.10 -0.95 -2.57
C TYR A 17 6.58 -2.22 -3.28
N LEU A 18 6.86 -2.16 -4.58
CA LEU A 18 7.35 -3.32 -5.34
C LEU A 18 8.72 -3.79 -4.85
N GLU A 19 9.65 -2.87 -4.58
CA GLU A 19 10.97 -3.21 -4.01
C GLU A 19 10.82 -3.91 -2.65
N TYR A 20 9.93 -3.40 -1.78
CA TYR A 20 9.64 -4.00 -0.49
C TYR A 20 9.01 -5.40 -0.64
N ALA A 21 7.97 -5.52 -1.47
CA ALA A 21 7.24 -6.77 -1.69
C ALA A 21 8.12 -7.86 -2.29
N ILE A 22 8.99 -7.53 -3.26
CA ILE A 22 9.95 -8.46 -3.85
C ILE A 22 10.92 -8.98 -2.78
N ARG A 23 11.51 -8.07 -1.98
CA ARG A 23 12.45 -8.45 -0.91
C ARG A 23 11.79 -9.39 0.08
N LYS A 24 10.56 -9.11 0.50
CA LYS A 24 9.84 -9.97 1.43
C LYS A 24 9.47 -11.30 0.81
N THR A 25 8.88 -11.30 -0.39
CA THR A 25 8.50 -12.54 -1.08
C THR A 25 9.69 -13.49 -1.20
N LYS A 26 10.88 -12.95 -1.54
CA LYS A 26 12.10 -13.74 -1.58
C LYS A 26 12.45 -14.35 -0.21
N ALA A 27 12.37 -13.55 0.87
CA ALA A 27 12.66 -14.03 2.22
C ALA A 27 11.68 -15.13 2.68
N GLU A 28 10.38 -15.00 2.39
CA GLU A 28 9.36 -16.00 2.78
C GLU A 28 9.47 -17.30 1.95
N ILE A 29 9.82 -17.21 0.67
CA ILE A 29 10.11 -18.40 -0.14
C ILE A 29 11.34 -19.15 0.40
N GLU A 30 12.34 -18.42 0.89
CA GLU A 30 13.53 -19.00 1.53
C GLU A 30 13.24 -19.54 2.95
N ALA A 31 12.22 -19.02 3.63
CA ALA A 31 11.83 -19.37 4.99
C ALA A 31 10.43 -20.01 5.05
N ASP A 32 10.35 -21.31 4.75
CA ASP A 32 9.20 -22.21 5.00
C ASP A 32 7.79 -21.74 4.58
N CYS A 33 7.68 -20.75 3.68
CA CYS A 33 6.43 -20.33 3.02
C CYS A 33 5.28 -19.95 3.98
N GLU A 34 5.58 -19.26 5.09
CA GLU A 34 4.52 -18.69 5.92
C GLU A 34 3.93 -17.40 5.30
N PRO A 35 2.66 -17.05 5.61
CA PRO A 35 2.11 -15.76 5.25
C PRO A 35 2.97 -14.65 5.85
N SER A 36 3.45 -13.74 5.00
CA SER A 36 4.40 -12.68 5.35
C SER A 36 4.00 -11.73 6.50
N GLY A 37 2.74 -11.78 6.96
CA GLY A 37 2.21 -10.94 8.05
C GLY A 37 2.09 -9.44 7.71
N ILE A 38 2.29 -9.06 6.45
CA ILE A 38 2.31 -7.66 6.02
C ILE A 38 0.91 -7.11 5.78
N THR A 39 0.71 -5.86 6.20
CA THR A 39 -0.47 -5.06 5.86
C THR A 39 -0.05 -3.78 5.14
N LEU A 40 -0.66 -3.50 3.99
CA LEU A 40 -0.59 -2.19 3.33
C LEU A 40 -1.73 -1.32 3.86
N GLN A 41 -1.41 -0.25 4.57
CA GLN A 41 -2.37 0.72 5.08
C GLN A 41 -2.36 1.97 4.20
N VAL A 42 -3.55 2.48 3.89
CA VAL A 42 -3.73 3.75 3.17
C VAL A 42 -4.58 4.66 4.03
N ASP A 43 -3.98 5.74 4.51
CA ASP A 43 -4.66 6.76 5.29
C ASP A 43 -5.26 7.77 4.34
N VAL A 44 -6.54 7.54 4.00
CA VAL A 44 -7.26 8.32 2.99
C VAL A 44 -7.42 9.76 3.45
N SER A 45 -6.90 10.70 2.65
CA SER A 45 -7.03 12.12 2.91
C SER A 45 -8.51 12.54 2.96
N PRO A 46 -8.92 13.41 3.91
CA PRO A 46 -10.29 13.89 4.03
C PRO A 46 -10.70 14.78 2.85
N THR A 47 -9.76 15.28 2.06
CA THR A 47 -10.02 16.08 0.87
C THR A 47 -9.21 15.58 -0.33
N ASN A 48 -9.75 15.75 -1.54
CA ASN A 48 -9.05 15.42 -2.79
C ASN A 48 -7.94 16.41 -3.17
N ILE A 49 -7.65 17.38 -2.30
CA ILE A 49 -6.60 18.39 -2.51
C ILE A 49 -5.25 17.85 -2.04
N PHE A 50 -5.26 17.01 -1.00
CA PHE A 50 -4.07 16.36 -0.47
C PHE A 50 -4.04 14.91 -0.90
N MET A 51 -2.82 14.39 -1.08
CA MET A 51 -2.64 12.96 -1.31
C MET A 51 -2.85 12.20 0.01
N SER A 52 -3.26 10.95 -0.12
CA SER A 52 -3.35 9.98 0.97
C SER A 52 -1.98 9.38 1.23
N ASP A 53 -1.68 9.03 2.47
CA ASP A 53 -0.40 8.43 2.84
C ASP A 53 -0.49 6.90 2.81
N VAL A 54 0.61 6.25 2.43
CA VAL A 54 0.70 4.80 2.26
C VAL A 54 1.81 4.25 3.15
N TYR A 55 1.46 3.23 3.94
CA TYR A 55 2.36 2.58 4.88
C TYR A 55 2.31 1.06 4.73
N VAL A 56 3.44 0.42 5.05
CA VAL A 56 3.50 -1.01 5.26
C VAL A 56 3.76 -1.31 6.73
N HIS A 57 2.92 -2.17 7.29
CA HIS A 57 3.05 -2.72 8.63
C HIS A 57 3.58 -4.14 8.57
N GLU A 58 4.61 -4.43 9.37
CA GLU A 58 5.20 -5.75 9.54
C GLU A 58 5.52 -5.95 11.03
N GLY A 59 4.71 -6.77 11.71
CA GLY A 59 4.78 -6.89 13.17
C GLY A 59 4.57 -5.53 13.86
N ALA A 60 5.57 -5.06 14.62
CA ALA A 60 5.56 -3.73 15.24
C ALA A 60 6.21 -2.63 14.38
N GLY A 61 6.77 -2.97 13.22
CA GLY A 61 7.43 -2.03 12.31
C GLY A 61 6.44 -1.34 11.39
N ILE A 62 6.67 -0.05 11.13
CA ILE A 62 5.94 0.76 10.16
C ILE A 62 6.94 1.35 9.17
N THR A 63 6.72 1.14 7.89
CA THR A 63 7.53 1.71 6.79
C THR A 63 6.66 2.62 5.94
N GLU A 64 7.02 3.89 5.82
CA GLU A 64 6.38 4.82 4.90
C GLU A 64 6.75 4.45 3.45
N ILE A 65 5.72 4.26 2.62
CA ILE A 65 5.87 3.93 1.21
C ILE A 65 5.81 5.20 0.37
N GLY A 66 4.87 6.10 0.65
CA GLY A 66 4.70 7.35 -0.07
C GLY A 66 3.24 7.71 -0.18
N ALA A 67 2.85 8.31 -1.30
CA ALA A 67 1.52 8.87 -1.46
C ALA A 67 0.63 8.08 -2.44
N ALA A 68 -0.69 8.23 -2.26
CA ALA A 68 -1.72 7.71 -3.13
C ALA A 68 -2.83 8.73 -3.37
N ASN A 69 -3.47 8.64 -4.52
CA ASN A 69 -4.74 9.31 -4.79
C ASN A 69 -5.90 8.35 -4.48
N ALA A 70 -6.99 8.85 -3.95
CA ALA A 70 -8.20 8.08 -3.64
C ALA A 70 -9.42 8.74 -4.30
N GLU A 71 -10.07 8.02 -5.22
CA GLU A 71 -11.15 8.55 -6.04
C GLU A 71 -12.41 7.69 -5.92
N LEU A 72 -13.57 8.33 -5.81
CA LEU A 72 -14.86 7.67 -5.76
C LEU A 72 -15.55 7.77 -7.12
N LEU A 73 -15.55 6.66 -7.88
CA LEU A 73 -16.13 6.57 -9.21
C LEU A 73 -17.57 6.03 -9.15
N ASN A 74 -18.44 6.49 -10.05
CA ASN A 74 -19.75 5.88 -10.26
C ASN A 74 -19.62 4.67 -11.19
N ASN A 75 -20.36 3.59 -10.91
CA ASN A 75 -20.46 2.45 -11.82
C ASN A 75 -21.43 2.72 -12.97
#